data_AF-X6GKI9-F1
#
_entry.id   AF-X6GKI9-F1
#
_cell.length_a   1.000
_cell.length_b   1.000
_cell.length_c   1.000
_cell.angle_alpha   90.00
_cell.angle_beta   90.00
_cell.angle_gamma   90.00
#
_symmetry.space_group_name_H-M   'P 1'
#
loop_
_entity.id
_entity.type
_entity.pdbx_description
1 polymer ?
#
loop_
_entity_poly.entity_id
_entity_poly.type
_entity_poly.pdbx_seq_one_letter_code
_entity_poly.pdbx_strand_id
1 'polypeptide(L)'
;MRRFAAFILLTLLGACSTVDDLAPPSSGAPSVAVRAPRFDDSDPHEWDSGAPWSYAVHGTDVSKYQTSVDWPAARASGISFVFVKATEGGDRFDAYFNEHWSRTKAAGIPRAAYHFYYFCTPAATQARWFIQNVPRDRSAMPPVLDMEWNPQSPTCKLRPNAATVRSEMSTFLEIVEKHYGKKPIIYTSIDFFDDNGLSAFRGYPYWLRSVAGHPRKRYGSHPFTFWQYTGTGIVPGISGKADINVFNGSEATWNKWLRQNTR
;
A
#
# COMPACT_ATOMS: atom_id res chain seq x y z
N MET A 1 9.16 41.87 -77.62
CA MET A 1 8.34 40.66 -77.89
C MET A 1 8.27 39.83 -76.61
N ARG A 2 7.04 39.50 -76.17
CA ARG A 2 6.61 38.46 -75.19
C ARG A 2 7.34 38.44 -73.82
N ARG A 3 6.83 39.16 -72.80
CA ARG A 3 5.82 38.73 -71.79
C ARG A 3 6.12 37.37 -71.14
N PHE A 4 6.55 37.38 -69.89
CA PHE A 4 6.09 36.43 -68.87
C PHE A 4 5.96 37.15 -67.53
N ALA A 5 4.74 37.09 -66.99
CA ALA A 5 4.37 37.58 -65.68
C ALA A 5 4.59 36.47 -64.64
N ALA A 6 5.05 36.82 -63.45
CA ALA A 6 4.99 35.97 -62.28
C ALA A 6 4.45 36.79 -61.11
N PHE A 7 3.17 36.57 -60.80
CA PHE A 7 2.53 37.00 -59.57
C PHE A 7 3.05 36.13 -58.42
N ILE A 8 3.65 36.76 -57.39
CA ILE A 8 3.87 36.09 -56.10
C ILE A 8 2.86 36.68 -55.12
N LEU A 9 1.89 35.84 -54.77
CA LEU A 9 0.82 36.08 -53.81
C LEU A 9 1.43 35.96 -52.40
N LEU A 10 1.45 37.06 -51.63
CA LEU A 10 1.71 37.01 -50.19
C LEU A 10 0.42 36.57 -49.48
N THR A 11 0.34 35.32 -49.05
CA THR A 11 -0.72 34.84 -48.17
C THR A 11 -0.29 35.02 -46.71
N LEU A 12 -0.86 36.03 -46.06
CA LEU A 12 -0.93 36.15 -44.60
C LEU A 12 -1.91 35.09 -44.08
N LEU A 13 -1.40 34.02 -43.48
CA LEU A 13 -2.20 33.12 -42.65
C LEU A 13 -2.11 33.58 -41.21
N GLY A 14 -3.13 34.33 -40.78
CA GLY A 14 -3.46 34.50 -39.37
C GLY A 14 -3.98 33.17 -38.83
N ALA A 15 -3.17 32.49 -38.03
CA ALA A 15 -3.64 31.40 -37.20
C ALA A 15 -4.08 32.00 -35.85
N CYS A 16 -5.39 32.09 -35.66
CA CYS A 16 -5.99 32.26 -34.34
C CYS A 16 -5.61 31.04 -33.49
N SER A 17 -4.63 31.18 -32.61
CA SER A 17 -4.38 30.22 -31.53
C SER A 17 -5.49 30.38 -30.51
N THR A 18 -6.52 29.55 -30.60
CA THR A 18 -7.51 29.39 -29.53
C THR A 18 -6.81 28.76 -28.33
N VAL A 19 -6.83 29.47 -27.21
CA VAL A 19 -6.24 29.12 -25.91
C VAL A 19 -6.96 27.97 -25.19
N ASP A 20 -7.59 27.05 -25.94
CA ASP A 20 -8.39 25.95 -25.38
C ASP A 20 -7.58 24.67 -25.05
N ASP A 21 -6.27 24.66 -25.32
CA ASP A 21 -5.40 23.49 -25.02
C ASP A 21 -4.67 23.56 -23.65
N LEU A 22 -5.14 24.40 -22.72
CA LEU A 22 -4.63 24.43 -21.34
C LEU A 22 -5.63 23.89 -20.31
N ALA A 23 -6.47 22.93 -20.69
CA ALA A 23 -7.11 22.06 -19.71
C ALA A 23 -6.09 21.00 -19.26
N PRO A 24 -5.70 20.94 -17.96
CA PRO A 24 -4.96 19.77 -17.47
C PRO A 24 -5.83 18.52 -17.73
N PRO A 25 -5.24 17.38 -18.14
CA PRO A 25 -6.01 16.16 -18.31
C PRO A 25 -6.75 15.88 -17.01
N SER A 26 -8.06 15.69 -17.10
CA SER A 26 -8.89 15.30 -15.96
C SER A 26 -8.27 14.09 -15.29
N SER A 27 -7.80 14.28 -14.07
CA SER A 27 -7.36 13.24 -13.15
C SER A 27 -8.47 12.20 -13.02
N GLY A 28 -8.25 10.96 -13.46
CA GLY A 28 -9.27 9.95 -13.27
C GLY A 28 -8.98 8.58 -13.85
N ALA A 29 -7.74 8.07 -13.74
CA ALA A 29 -7.61 6.61 -13.75
C ALA A 29 -8.48 6.08 -12.59
N PRO A 30 -9.33 5.06 -12.82
CA PRO A 30 -10.13 4.51 -11.74
C PRO A 30 -9.20 4.00 -10.63
N SER A 31 -9.52 4.36 -9.39
CA SER A 31 -8.75 3.94 -8.21
C SER A 31 -8.90 2.45 -7.91
N VAL A 32 -9.91 1.82 -8.50
CA VAL A 32 -10.12 0.38 -8.52
C VAL A 32 -9.84 -0.11 -9.92
N ALA A 33 -8.92 -1.07 -10.04
CA ALA A 33 -8.51 -1.56 -11.35
C ALA A 33 -9.53 -2.55 -11.95
N VAL A 34 -9.96 -3.52 -11.15
CA VAL A 34 -11.00 -4.50 -11.47
C VAL A 34 -11.85 -4.68 -10.22
N ARG A 35 -13.17 -4.78 -10.36
CA ARG A 35 -14.07 -5.03 -9.22
C ARG A 35 -14.04 -6.51 -8.86
N ALA A 36 -13.74 -6.81 -7.60
CA ALA A 36 -13.77 -8.16 -7.05
C ALA A 36 -12.99 -9.20 -7.90
N PRO A 37 -11.71 -8.94 -8.23
CA PRO A 37 -10.88 -9.92 -8.91
C PRO A 37 -10.76 -11.18 -8.06
N ARG A 38 -10.72 -12.34 -8.71
CA ARG A 38 -10.40 -13.61 -8.07
C ARG A 38 -9.02 -14.05 -8.54
N PHE A 39 -8.03 -13.84 -7.69
CA PHE A 39 -6.68 -14.33 -7.91
C PHE A 39 -6.59 -15.82 -7.56
N ASP A 40 -5.68 -16.51 -8.22
CA ASP A 40 -5.34 -17.89 -7.89
C ASP A 40 -4.53 -17.96 -6.58
N ASP A 41 -4.50 -19.13 -5.97
CA ASP A 41 -3.75 -19.40 -4.74
C ASP A 41 -3.18 -20.82 -4.79
N SER A 42 -1.90 -20.95 -4.45
CA SER A 42 -1.21 -22.25 -4.45
C SER A 42 -1.53 -23.11 -3.24
N ASP A 43 -2.09 -22.53 -2.18
CA ASP A 43 -2.54 -23.21 -0.96
C ASP A 43 -3.79 -22.50 -0.41
N PRO A 44 -4.93 -22.61 -1.11
CA PRO A 44 -6.13 -21.85 -0.77
C PRO A 44 -6.75 -22.32 0.55
N HIS A 45 -7.20 -21.37 1.36
CA HIS A 45 -8.15 -21.66 2.41
C HIS A 45 -9.56 -21.86 1.83
N GLU A 46 -10.28 -22.88 2.30
CA GLU A 46 -11.69 -23.10 1.98
C GLU A 46 -12.57 -22.16 2.82
N TRP A 47 -13.40 -21.36 2.15
CA TRP A 47 -14.20 -20.31 2.81
C TRP A 47 -15.69 -20.70 2.88
N ASP A 48 -16.21 -20.91 4.08
CA ASP A 48 -17.65 -21.20 4.27
C ASP A 48 -18.55 -20.00 3.91
N SER A 49 -18.10 -18.79 4.24
CA SER A 49 -18.81 -17.53 3.99
C SER A 49 -17.88 -16.33 4.14
N GLY A 50 -18.20 -15.22 3.47
CA GLY A 50 -17.40 -14.00 3.55
C GLY A 50 -16.02 -14.14 2.90
N ALA A 51 -15.92 -14.91 1.82
CA ALA A 51 -14.67 -15.11 1.11
C ALA A 51 -14.05 -13.78 0.63
N PRO A 52 -12.72 -13.65 0.54
CA PRO A 52 -12.05 -12.41 0.21
C PRO A 52 -12.48 -11.78 -1.13
N TRP A 53 -12.76 -12.60 -2.14
CA TRP A 53 -13.23 -12.15 -3.46
C TRP A 53 -14.64 -11.55 -3.45
N SER A 54 -15.33 -11.50 -2.29
CA SER A 54 -16.55 -10.70 -2.14
C SER A 54 -16.28 -9.20 -1.93
N TYR A 55 -15.04 -8.81 -1.65
CA TYR A 55 -14.64 -7.42 -1.48
C TYR A 55 -14.32 -6.79 -2.84
N ALA A 56 -14.68 -5.52 -3.02
CA ALA A 56 -14.56 -4.86 -4.32
C ALA A 56 -13.11 -4.48 -4.68
N VAL A 57 -12.25 -4.29 -3.68
CA VAL A 57 -10.94 -3.65 -3.83
C VAL A 57 -9.86 -4.56 -3.27
N HIS A 58 -9.00 -5.03 -4.15
CA HIS A 58 -7.86 -5.87 -3.81
C HIS A 58 -6.55 -5.12 -3.97
N GLY A 59 -5.55 -5.56 -3.22
CA GLY A 59 -4.19 -5.05 -3.28
C GLY A 59 -3.19 -6.14 -2.92
N THR A 60 -1.93 -5.79 -2.88
CA THR A 60 -0.83 -6.69 -2.53
C THR A 60 0.15 -5.95 -1.61
N ASP A 61 1.12 -6.68 -1.06
CA ASP A 61 2.25 -6.09 -0.40
C ASP A 61 3.55 -6.76 -0.87
N VAL A 62 4.60 -5.96 -0.98
CA VAL A 62 5.85 -6.37 -1.62
C VAL A 62 7.06 -5.92 -0.79
N SER A 63 8.13 -6.68 -0.94
CA SER A 63 9.45 -6.41 -0.37
C SER A 63 10.53 -6.83 -1.35
N LYS A 64 11.80 -6.85 -0.91
CA LYS A 64 12.92 -7.44 -1.66
C LYS A 64 12.70 -8.88 -2.15
N TYR A 65 11.72 -9.61 -1.62
CA TYR A 65 11.42 -10.97 -2.06
C TYR A 65 10.70 -11.01 -3.42
N GLN A 66 9.99 -9.95 -3.79
CA GLN A 66 9.32 -9.83 -5.09
C GLN A 66 10.21 -9.04 -6.05
N THR A 67 11.22 -9.69 -6.63
CA THR A 67 12.28 -9.01 -7.41
C THR A 67 11.90 -8.63 -8.84
N SER A 68 10.79 -9.14 -9.36
CA SER A 68 10.32 -8.84 -10.72
C SER A 68 8.81 -8.66 -10.72
N VAL A 69 8.39 -7.39 -10.72
CA VAL A 69 6.98 -6.99 -10.76
C VAL A 69 6.67 -6.16 -12.01
N ASP A 70 5.81 -6.69 -12.86
CA ASP A 70 5.14 -5.96 -13.94
C ASP A 70 3.91 -5.25 -13.35
N TRP A 71 4.11 -3.99 -12.94
CA TRP A 71 3.06 -3.18 -12.33
C TRP A 71 1.88 -2.87 -13.26
N PRO A 72 2.08 -2.58 -14.57
CA PRO A 72 0.97 -2.53 -15.52
C PRO A 72 0.12 -3.81 -15.55
N ALA A 73 0.74 -5.00 -15.60
CA ALA A 73 0.02 -6.27 -15.57
C ALA A 73 -0.68 -6.51 -14.23
N ALA A 74 -0.02 -6.23 -13.10
CA ALA A 74 -0.61 -6.30 -11.77
C ALA A 74 -1.82 -5.38 -11.62
N ARG A 75 -1.72 -4.15 -12.13
CA ARG A 75 -2.87 -3.24 -12.19
C ARG A 75 -3.98 -3.84 -13.04
N ALA A 76 -3.68 -4.25 -14.28
CA ALA A 76 -4.68 -4.81 -15.18
C ALA A 76 -5.39 -6.06 -14.62
N SER A 77 -4.73 -6.83 -13.75
CA SER A 77 -5.33 -8.00 -13.08
C SER A 77 -6.20 -7.67 -11.87
N GLY A 78 -6.20 -6.42 -11.40
CA GLY A 78 -7.08 -5.95 -10.33
C GLY A 78 -6.39 -5.41 -9.08
N ILE A 79 -5.06 -5.36 -9.04
CA ILE A 79 -4.33 -4.73 -7.93
C ILE A 79 -4.60 -3.22 -7.93
N SER A 80 -5.28 -2.77 -6.87
CA SER A 80 -5.79 -1.41 -6.71
C SER A 80 -5.04 -0.62 -5.63
N PHE A 81 -4.21 -1.29 -4.82
CA PHE A 81 -3.27 -0.66 -3.88
C PHE A 81 -2.09 -1.57 -3.56
N VAL A 82 -1.00 -0.99 -3.04
CA VAL A 82 0.21 -1.73 -2.65
C VAL A 82 0.79 -1.22 -1.34
N PHE A 83 1.15 -2.12 -0.43
CA PHE A 83 2.08 -1.79 0.67
C PHE A 83 3.50 -2.22 0.28
N VAL A 84 4.47 -1.32 0.43
CA VAL A 84 5.87 -1.56 0.00
C VAL A 84 6.78 -1.53 1.23
N LYS A 85 7.54 -2.60 1.47
CA LYS A 85 8.51 -2.64 2.56
C LYS A 85 9.55 -1.56 2.34
N ALA A 86 9.76 -0.71 3.33
CA ALA A 86 10.79 0.32 3.27
C ALA A 86 11.95 0.02 4.20
N THR A 87 11.67 -0.24 5.46
CA THR A 87 12.71 -0.46 6.48
C THR A 87 12.34 -1.57 7.44
N GLU A 88 13.37 -2.10 8.11
CA GLU A 88 13.27 -3.12 9.14
C GLU A 88 14.25 -2.76 10.26
N GLY A 89 13.82 -2.79 11.52
CA GLY A 89 14.70 -2.43 12.63
C GLY A 89 15.23 -0.99 12.55
N GLY A 90 16.38 -0.74 13.18
CA GLY A 90 17.00 0.59 13.23
C GLY A 90 17.97 0.90 12.09
N ASP A 91 18.24 -0.05 11.21
CA ASP A 91 19.43 -0.04 10.37
C ASP A 91 19.27 -0.72 8.99
N ARG A 92 18.14 -1.39 8.71
CA ARG A 92 17.94 -2.07 7.42
C ARG A 92 16.97 -1.30 6.53
N PHE A 93 17.40 -1.08 5.30
CA PHE A 93 16.58 -0.55 4.21
C PHE A 93 16.30 -1.68 3.21
N ASP A 94 15.07 -1.78 2.73
CA ASP A 94 14.70 -2.78 1.73
C ASP A 94 15.30 -2.42 0.37
N ALA A 95 16.10 -3.33 -0.19
CA ALA A 95 16.86 -3.09 -1.42
C ALA A 95 15.98 -2.81 -2.65
N TYR A 96 14.71 -3.23 -2.65
CA TYR A 96 13.75 -3.00 -3.73
C TYR A 96 12.78 -1.85 -3.45
N PHE A 97 12.84 -1.20 -2.28
CA PHE A 97 11.91 -0.13 -1.93
C PHE A 97 11.85 0.96 -3.01
N ASN A 98 12.99 1.50 -3.44
CA ASN A 98 13.00 2.60 -4.42
C ASN A 98 12.39 2.19 -5.77
N GLU A 99 12.64 0.97 -6.22
CA GLU A 99 12.09 0.44 -7.46
C GLU A 99 10.57 0.27 -7.33
N HIS A 100 10.11 -0.48 -6.33
CA HIS A 100 8.68 -0.68 -6.09
C HIS A 100 7.96 0.65 -5.89
N TRP A 101 8.50 1.52 -5.05
CA TRP A 101 7.92 2.82 -4.76
C TRP A 101 7.73 3.69 -5.99
N SER A 102 8.71 3.73 -6.89
CA SER A 102 8.64 4.53 -8.11
C SER A 102 7.77 3.89 -9.19
N ARG A 103 7.92 2.57 -9.42
CA ARG A 103 7.19 1.86 -10.48
C ARG A 103 5.72 1.66 -10.17
N THR A 104 5.35 1.39 -8.91
CA THR A 104 3.95 1.36 -8.48
C THR A 104 3.27 2.72 -8.71
N LYS A 105 3.97 3.83 -8.43
CA LYS A 105 3.48 5.19 -8.70
C LYS A 105 3.31 5.42 -10.21
N ALA A 106 4.29 5.02 -11.02
CA ALA A 106 4.24 5.17 -12.47
C ALA A 106 3.08 4.38 -13.10
N ALA A 107 2.74 3.22 -12.53
CA ALA A 107 1.56 2.45 -12.93
C ALA A 107 0.23 3.04 -12.43
N GLY A 108 0.25 4.15 -11.67
CA GLY A 108 -0.95 4.80 -11.14
C GLY A 108 -1.63 4.02 -10.02
N ILE A 109 -0.91 3.16 -9.30
CA ILE A 109 -1.45 2.38 -8.18
C ILE A 109 -1.16 3.13 -6.87
N PRO A 110 -2.18 3.43 -6.03
CA PRO A 110 -1.99 3.94 -4.68
C PRO A 110 -1.06 3.04 -3.85
N ARG A 111 -0.17 3.66 -3.08
CA ARG A 111 0.86 2.93 -2.33
C ARG A 111 1.16 3.53 -0.96
N ALA A 112 1.56 2.69 -0.01
CA ALA A 112 2.10 3.09 1.29
C ALA A 112 3.38 2.34 1.60
N ALA A 113 4.28 2.99 2.34
CA ALA A 113 5.50 2.37 2.83
C ALA A 113 5.21 1.69 4.18
N TYR A 114 5.76 0.50 4.41
CA TYR A 114 5.67 -0.18 5.70
C TYR A 114 7.04 -0.38 6.35
N HIS A 115 7.03 -0.37 7.69
CA HIS A 115 8.18 -0.62 8.54
C HIS A 115 7.99 -1.93 9.30
N PHE A 116 8.92 -2.87 9.16
CA PHE A 116 8.94 -4.12 9.91
C PHE A 116 9.65 -3.94 11.26
N TYR A 117 8.90 -4.04 12.36
CA TYR A 117 9.40 -3.69 13.69
C TYR A 117 10.29 -4.77 14.32
N TYR A 118 11.42 -4.35 14.93
CA TYR A 118 12.29 -5.22 15.75
C TYR A 118 12.40 -4.76 17.20
N PHE A 119 12.02 -5.61 18.16
CA PHE A 119 12.08 -5.27 19.59
C PHE A 119 13.48 -5.04 20.15
N CYS A 120 14.53 -5.47 19.45
CA CYS A 120 15.93 -5.27 19.85
C CYS A 120 16.43 -3.85 19.53
N THR A 121 15.59 -2.98 19.01
CA THR A 121 15.90 -1.58 18.76
C THR A 121 14.75 -0.69 19.28
N PRO A 122 15.04 0.40 20.00
CA PRO A 122 13.99 1.28 20.50
C PRO A 122 13.13 1.90 19.39
N ALA A 123 11.83 2.04 19.63
CA ALA A 123 10.83 2.57 18.71
C ALA A 123 11.23 3.90 18.09
N ALA A 124 11.76 4.83 18.90
CA ALA A 124 12.15 6.16 18.44
C ALA A 124 13.31 6.10 17.41
N THR A 125 14.23 5.14 17.55
CA THR A 125 15.31 4.93 16.59
C THR A 125 14.75 4.35 15.28
N GLN A 126 13.87 3.36 15.36
CA GLN A 126 13.21 2.78 14.20
C GLN A 126 12.34 3.79 13.45
N ALA A 127 11.59 4.63 14.16
CA ALA A 127 10.77 5.69 13.56
C ALA A 127 11.63 6.72 12.83
N ARG A 128 12.77 7.14 13.41
CA ARG A 128 13.74 8.03 12.73
C ARG A 128 14.33 7.37 11.50
N TRP A 129 14.66 6.07 11.59
CA TRP A 129 15.17 5.30 10.45
C TRP A 129 14.16 5.21 9.31
N PHE A 130 12.88 4.94 9.62
CA PHE A 130 11.80 4.95 8.64
C PHE A 130 11.63 6.34 8.00
N ILE A 131 11.62 7.42 8.79
CA ILE A 131 11.52 8.80 8.32
C ILE A 131 12.68 9.19 7.41
N GLN A 132 13.90 8.77 7.74
CA GLN A 132 15.09 9.07 6.93
C GLN A 132 15.03 8.45 5.53
N ASN A 133 14.40 7.27 5.42
CA ASN A 133 14.42 6.46 4.20
C ASN A 133 13.14 6.56 3.36
N VAL A 134 12.03 6.99 3.95
CA VAL A 134 10.74 7.09 3.24
C VAL A 134 10.42 8.56 2.95
N PRO A 135 10.23 8.93 1.67
CA PRO A 135 9.95 10.31 1.32
C PRO A 135 8.57 10.73 1.80
N ARG A 136 8.44 12.00 2.20
CA ARG A 136 7.14 12.62 2.48
C ARG A 136 6.36 12.88 1.19
N ASP A 137 5.75 11.83 0.65
CA ASP A 137 4.90 11.89 -0.53
C ASP A 137 3.43 12.10 -0.14
N ARG A 138 2.87 13.25 -0.52
CA ARG A 138 1.46 13.57 -0.26
C ARG A 138 0.51 12.60 -0.97
N SER A 139 0.89 12.07 -2.13
CA SER A 139 0.07 11.12 -2.88
C SER A 139 0.12 9.70 -2.33
N ALA A 140 1.03 9.39 -1.38
CA ALA A 140 1.09 8.09 -0.74
C ALA A 140 -0.06 7.91 0.26
N MET A 141 -0.51 6.68 0.46
CA MET A 141 -1.38 6.30 1.59
C MET A 141 -0.62 6.46 2.92
N PRO A 142 -1.29 6.38 4.08
CA PRO A 142 -0.63 6.52 5.37
C PRO A 142 0.44 5.43 5.57
N PRO A 143 1.55 5.75 6.25
CA PRO A 143 2.60 4.79 6.53
C PRO A 143 2.07 3.64 7.39
N VAL A 144 2.68 2.46 7.25
CA VAL A 144 2.26 1.27 8.00
C VAL A 144 3.34 0.90 9.01
N LEU A 145 2.93 0.62 10.25
CA LEU A 145 3.73 -0.13 11.21
C LEU A 145 3.35 -1.60 11.11
N ASP A 146 4.26 -2.43 10.63
CA ASP A 146 4.19 -3.88 10.73
C ASP A 146 4.86 -4.29 12.03
N MET A 147 4.03 -4.71 13.00
CA MET A 147 4.50 -5.21 14.29
C MET A 147 3.86 -6.55 14.59
N GLU A 148 4.67 -7.59 14.51
CA GLU A 148 4.28 -8.96 14.77
C GLU A 148 5.40 -9.76 15.44
N TRP A 149 5.11 -10.98 15.86
CA TRP A 149 6.15 -11.88 16.33
C TRP A 149 7.00 -12.39 15.16
N ASN A 150 8.32 -12.16 15.23
CA ASN A 150 9.27 -12.71 14.26
C ASN A 150 10.22 -13.74 14.91
N PRO A 151 9.74 -14.95 15.24
CA PRO A 151 10.59 -15.98 15.86
C PRO A 151 11.71 -16.49 14.95
N GLN A 152 11.59 -16.30 13.64
CA GLN A 152 12.59 -16.72 12.65
C GLN A 152 13.70 -15.68 12.45
N SER A 153 13.61 -14.50 13.04
CA SER A 153 14.67 -13.49 12.90
C SER A 153 16.01 -14.06 13.40
N PRO A 154 17.07 -14.03 12.58
CA PRO A 154 18.39 -14.50 13.01
C PRO A 154 19.05 -13.54 14.00
N THR A 155 18.58 -12.28 14.04
CA THR A 155 19.25 -11.18 14.77
C THR A 155 18.42 -10.58 15.89
N CYS A 156 17.11 -10.82 15.94
CA CYS A 156 16.27 -10.34 17.03
C CYS A 156 15.06 -11.24 17.30
N LYS A 157 15.11 -12.03 18.38
CA LYS A 157 14.00 -12.89 18.82
C LYS A 157 13.32 -12.39 20.10
N LEU A 158 13.60 -11.15 20.49
CA LEU A 158 13.07 -10.57 21.73
C LEU A 158 11.54 -10.48 21.64
N ARG A 159 10.87 -11.03 22.67
CA ARG A 159 9.43 -10.91 22.87
C ARG A 159 9.18 -10.25 24.23
N PRO A 160 9.14 -8.91 24.29
CA PRO A 160 8.91 -8.23 25.55
C PRO A 160 7.44 -8.40 25.97
N ASN A 161 7.12 -8.03 27.22
CA ASN A 161 5.75 -8.11 27.71
C ASN A 161 4.82 -7.14 26.97
N ALA A 162 3.51 -7.42 27.05
CA ALA A 162 2.47 -6.65 26.38
C ALA A 162 2.51 -5.14 26.68
N ALA A 163 2.82 -4.74 27.93
CA ALA A 163 2.92 -3.32 28.29
C ALA A 163 4.06 -2.61 27.53
N THR A 164 5.20 -3.28 27.39
CA THR A 164 6.34 -2.78 26.63
C THR A 164 6.00 -2.70 25.15
N VAL A 165 5.37 -3.75 24.59
CA VAL A 165 4.91 -3.75 23.18
C VAL A 165 4.02 -2.55 22.90
N ARG A 166 3.02 -2.29 23.76
CA ARG A 166 2.12 -1.15 23.57
C ARG A 166 2.83 0.19 23.69
N SER A 167 3.76 0.33 24.64
CA SER A 167 4.56 1.56 24.81
C SER A 167 5.41 1.86 23.57
N GLU A 168 6.09 0.85 23.04
CA GLU A 168 6.92 0.96 21.84
C GLU A 168 6.08 1.27 20.59
N MET A 169 4.92 0.59 20.44
CA MET A 169 3.96 0.86 19.37
C MET A 169 3.46 2.30 19.42
N SER A 170 2.99 2.80 20.56
CA SER A 170 2.57 4.20 20.72
C SER A 170 3.67 5.17 20.31
N THR A 171 4.89 4.95 20.80
CA THR A 171 6.04 5.81 20.50
C THR A 171 6.32 5.88 19.00
N PHE A 172 6.34 4.74 18.31
CA PHE A 172 6.56 4.71 16.86
C PHE A 172 5.44 5.43 16.11
N LEU A 173 4.18 5.09 16.42
CA LEU A 173 3.00 5.63 15.75
C LEU A 173 2.92 7.15 15.90
N GLU A 174 3.17 7.69 17.10
CA GLU A 174 3.13 9.14 17.36
C GLU A 174 4.21 9.90 16.59
N ILE A 175 5.45 9.39 16.57
CA ILE A 175 6.56 10.03 15.83
C ILE A 175 6.27 10.04 14.33
N VAL A 176 5.80 8.92 13.79
CA VAL A 176 5.50 8.76 12.36
C VAL A 176 4.28 9.61 11.97
N GLU A 177 3.21 9.60 12.78
CA GLU A 177 2.02 10.44 12.54
C GLU A 177 2.41 11.92 12.51
N LYS A 178 3.21 12.38 13.47
CA LYS A 178 3.70 13.76 13.53
C LYS A 178 4.51 14.15 12.30
N HIS A 179 5.35 13.25 11.77
CA HIS A 179 6.18 13.55 10.61
C HIS A 179 5.37 13.60 9.31
N TYR A 180 4.55 12.59 9.05
CA TYR A 180 3.82 12.46 7.78
C TYR A 180 2.50 13.23 7.76
N GLY A 181 1.94 13.58 8.92
CA GLY A 181 0.63 14.22 9.06
C GLY A 181 -0.52 13.27 8.70
N LYS A 182 -0.30 11.95 8.78
CA LYS A 182 -1.26 10.91 8.42
C LYS A 182 -1.28 9.86 9.51
N LYS A 183 -2.48 9.44 9.92
CA LYS A 183 -2.69 8.38 10.91
C LYS A 183 -2.11 7.06 10.40
N PRO A 184 -1.02 6.51 10.98
CA PRO A 184 -0.43 5.30 10.47
C PRO A 184 -1.38 4.10 10.51
N ILE A 185 -1.19 3.13 9.63
CA ILE A 185 -1.91 1.86 9.64
C ILE A 185 -1.13 0.86 10.50
N ILE A 186 -1.84 0.09 11.33
CA ILE A 186 -1.24 -0.99 12.14
C ILE A 186 -1.45 -2.30 11.40
N TYR A 187 -0.36 -2.95 11.00
CA TYR A 187 -0.36 -4.35 10.59
C TYR A 187 -0.01 -5.26 11.77
N THR A 188 -0.70 -6.39 11.87
CA THR A 188 -0.46 -7.40 12.90
C THR A 188 -1.03 -8.77 12.53
N SER A 189 -0.41 -9.82 13.05
CA SER A 189 -0.96 -11.18 13.09
C SER A 189 -1.93 -11.38 14.26
N ILE A 190 -2.70 -12.48 14.23
CA ILE A 190 -3.74 -12.80 15.22
C ILE A 190 -3.13 -12.95 16.61
N ASP A 191 -2.15 -13.85 16.75
CA ASP A 191 -1.51 -14.15 18.04
C ASP A 191 -0.88 -12.89 18.65
N PHE A 192 -0.20 -12.09 17.83
CA PHE A 192 0.40 -10.84 18.30
C PHE A 192 -0.65 -9.82 18.78
N PHE A 193 -1.79 -9.74 18.09
CA PHE A 193 -2.88 -8.85 18.47
C PHE A 193 -3.45 -9.22 19.85
N ASP A 194 -3.72 -10.52 20.06
CA ASP A 194 -4.32 -11.04 21.29
C ASP A 194 -3.32 -10.99 22.46
N ASP A 195 -2.10 -11.48 22.26
CA ASP A 195 -1.03 -11.53 23.27
C ASP A 195 -0.74 -10.14 23.87
N ASN A 196 -0.84 -9.10 23.03
CA ASN A 196 -0.44 -7.74 23.40
C ASN A 196 -1.62 -6.80 23.69
N GLY A 197 -2.86 -7.29 23.56
CA GLY A 197 -4.07 -6.49 23.79
C GLY A 197 -4.16 -5.30 22.83
N LEU A 198 -3.87 -5.53 21.55
CA LEU A 198 -3.81 -4.44 20.56
C LEU A 198 -5.18 -3.81 20.28
N SER A 199 -6.29 -4.43 20.70
CA SER A 199 -7.62 -3.82 20.63
C SER A 199 -7.75 -2.47 21.37
N ALA A 200 -6.78 -2.13 22.22
CA ALA A 200 -6.68 -0.85 22.91
C ALA A 200 -6.33 0.34 21.99
N PHE A 201 -5.70 0.13 20.82
CA PHE A 201 -5.31 1.22 19.90
C PHE A 201 -6.49 1.67 19.01
N ARG A 202 -7.54 2.15 19.66
CA ARG A 202 -8.74 2.68 18.99
C ARG A 202 -8.40 3.91 18.14
N GLY A 203 -9.07 4.04 16.99
CA GLY A 203 -8.89 5.17 16.07
C GLY A 203 -7.74 5.02 15.07
N TYR A 204 -6.96 3.94 15.14
CA TYR A 204 -6.04 3.56 14.08
C TYR A 204 -6.73 2.68 13.02
N PRO A 205 -6.41 2.84 11.73
CA PRO A 205 -6.75 1.84 10.72
C PRO A 205 -5.91 0.58 10.91
N TYR A 206 -6.55 -0.59 10.78
CA TYR A 206 -5.89 -1.88 10.93
C TYR A 206 -5.80 -2.62 9.60
N TRP A 207 -4.63 -3.20 9.35
CA TRP A 207 -4.37 -4.20 8.33
C TRP A 207 -4.16 -5.56 9.03
N LEU A 208 -5.20 -6.38 9.08
CA LEU A 208 -5.16 -7.62 9.86
C LEU A 208 -4.77 -8.80 8.97
N ARG A 209 -3.82 -9.63 9.42
CA ARG A 209 -3.47 -10.87 8.75
C ARG A 209 -4.38 -12.01 9.21
N SER A 210 -5.16 -12.57 8.29
CA SER A 210 -6.02 -13.71 8.58
C SER A 210 -6.15 -14.63 7.36
N VAL A 211 -5.23 -15.60 7.26
CA VAL A 211 -5.13 -16.48 6.08
C VAL A 211 -5.96 -17.78 6.19
N ALA A 212 -6.53 -18.04 7.38
CA ALA A 212 -7.29 -19.25 7.67
C ALA A 212 -8.64 -18.93 8.35
N GLY A 213 -9.25 -17.81 7.99
CA GLY A 213 -10.57 -17.42 8.48
C GLY A 213 -10.83 -15.92 8.33
N HIS A 214 -12.11 -15.55 8.34
CA HIS A 214 -12.50 -14.15 8.15
C HIS A 214 -12.08 -13.33 9.39
N PRO A 215 -11.59 -12.08 9.25
CA PRO A 215 -11.13 -11.28 10.39
C PRO A 215 -12.17 -11.14 11.51
N ARG A 216 -13.46 -10.99 11.18
CA ARG A 216 -14.56 -10.95 12.19
C ARG A 216 -14.67 -12.21 13.06
N LYS A 217 -14.20 -13.36 12.57
CA LYS A 217 -14.16 -14.60 13.36
C LYS A 217 -12.88 -14.69 14.19
N ARG A 218 -11.77 -14.16 13.67
CA ARG A 218 -10.43 -14.31 14.26
C ARG A 218 -10.04 -13.20 15.25
N TYR A 219 -10.58 -11.99 15.07
CA TYR A 219 -10.32 -10.79 15.87
C TYR A 219 -11.59 -10.28 16.59
N GLY A 220 -12.63 -11.11 16.67
CA GLY A 220 -13.94 -10.72 17.17
C GLY A 220 -14.57 -9.55 16.40
N SER A 221 -15.23 -8.64 17.10
CA SER A 221 -15.87 -7.46 16.50
C SER A 221 -14.91 -6.30 16.21
N HIS A 222 -13.60 -6.49 16.36
CA HIS A 222 -12.63 -5.42 16.11
C HIS A 222 -12.68 -5.00 14.63
N PRO A 223 -12.80 -3.69 14.34
CA PRO A 223 -12.85 -3.22 12.97
C PRO A 223 -11.49 -3.41 12.29
N PHE A 224 -11.52 -3.72 11.00
CA PHE A 224 -10.34 -3.73 10.14
C PHE A 224 -10.57 -2.84 8.92
N THR A 225 -9.51 -2.22 8.43
CA THR A 225 -9.50 -1.41 7.21
C THR A 225 -8.97 -2.22 6.03
N PHE A 226 -7.94 -3.02 6.26
CA PHE A 226 -7.35 -3.93 5.30
C PHE A 226 -7.26 -5.34 5.90
N TRP A 227 -7.23 -6.33 5.02
CA TRP A 227 -7.12 -7.73 5.41
C TRP A 227 -6.17 -8.46 4.47
N GLN A 228 -5.06 -8.99 4.99
CA GLN A 228 -4.20 -9.95 4.28
C GLN A 228 -4.81 -11.33 4.41
N TYR A 229 -5.31 -11.86 3.30
CA TYR A 229 -6.08 -13.11 3.30
C TYR A 229 -5.30 -14.32 2.77
N THR A 230 -4.14 -14.09 2.16
CA THR A 230 -3.23 -15.15 1.72
C THR A 230 -1.81 -14.62 1.62
N GLY A 231 -0.83 -15.50 1.80
CA GLY A 231 0.58 -15.30 1.43
C GLY A 231 1.09 -16.29 0.38
N THR A 232 0.17 -17.03 -0.24
CA THR A 232 0.42 -18.07 -1.24
C THR A 232 -0.30 -17.79 -2.55
N GLY A 233 -0.81 -16.56 -2.69
CA GLY A 233 -1.54 -16.07 -3.84
C GLY A 233 -0.67 -15.98 -5.10
N ILE A 234 -1.33 -16.05 -6.25
CA ILE A 234 -0.72 -15.93 -7.58
C ILE A 234 -1.37 -14.74 -8.27
N VAL A 235 -0.59 -13.69 -8.48
CA VAL A 235 -1.06 -12.42 -9.04
C VAL A 235 -0.41 -12.22 -10.40
N PRO A 236 -1.18 -12.08 -11.51
CA PRO A 236 -0.58 -11.75 -12.80
C PRO A 236 0.24 -10.47 -12.71
N GLY A 237 1.50 -10.55 -13.16
CA GLY A 237 2.49 -9.46 -13.04
C GLY A 237 3.45 -9.59 -11.85
N ILE A 238 3.19 -10.47 -10.88
CA ILE A 238 4.11 -10.76 -9.77
C ILE A 238 4.60 -12.19 -9.91
N SER A 239 5.92 -12.36 -10.01
CA SER A 239 6.52 -13.69 -10.11
C SER A 239 6.50 -14.40 -8.76
N GLY A 240 6.05 -15.65 -8.73
CA GLY A 240 6.00 -16.47 -7.52
C GLY A 240 4.79 -16.17 -6.63
N LYS A 241 4.91 -16.51 -5.34
CA LYS A 241 3.86 -16.30 -4.34
C LYS A 241 3.80 -14.83 -3.93
N ALA A 242 2.59 -14.32 -3.78
CA ALA A 242 2.32 -12.96 -3.34
C ALA A 242 1.34 -12.96 -2.17
N ASP A 243 1.55 -12.02 -1.25
CA ASP A 243 0.53 -11.64 -0.29
C ASP A 243 -0.59 -10.88 -1.01
N ILE A 244 -1.83 -11.25 -0.72
CA ILE A 244 -3.00 -10.56 -1.30
C ILE A 244 -3.89 -10.04 -0.19
N ASN A 245 -4.32 -8.80 -0.41
CA ASN A 245 -5.04 -7.98 0.53
C ASN A 245 -6.38 -7.53 -0.04
N VAL A 246 -7.34 -7.26 0.83
CA VAL A 246 -8.56 -6.52 0.49
C VAL A 246 -8.70 -5.29 1.35
N PHE A 247 -9.37 -4.27 0.82
CA PHE A 247 -9.90 -3.15 1.60
C PHE A 247 -11.33 -3.44 2.05
N ASN A 248 -11.63 -3.18 3.32
CA ASN A 248 -12.95 -3.40 3.90
C ASN A 248 -13.93 -2.29 3.50
N GLY A 249 -14.51 -2.42 2.31
CA GLY A 249 -15.52 -1.50 1.83
C GLY A 249 -15.88 -1.69 0.36
N SER A 250 -16.77 -0.82 -0.13
CA SER A 250 -17.09 -0.71 -1.55
C SER A 250 -16.06 0.16 -2.27
N GLU A 251 -16.10 0.15 -3.60
CA GLU A 251 -15.32 1.09 -4.41
C GLU A 251 -15.59 2.56 -4.03
N ALA A 252 -16.84 2.91 -3.69
CA ALA A 252 -17.19 4.26 -3.30
C ALA A 252 -16.52 4.67 -1.98
N THR A 253 -16.48 3.76 -0.99
CA THR A 253 -15.83 4.03 0.29
C THR A 253 -14.31 4.00 0.16
N TRP A 254 -13.75 3.16 -0.71
CA TRP A 254 -12.32 3.19 -1.07
C TRP A 254 -11.90 4.53 -1.65
N ASN A 255 -12.63 5.01 -2.67
CA ASN A 255 -12.39 6.31 -3.29
C ASN A 255 -12.44 7.47 -2.27
N LYS A 256 -13.42 7.41 -1.35
CA LYS A 256 -13.52 8.39 -0.26
C LYS A 256 -12.32 8.29 0.69
N TRP A 257 -11.95 7.08 1.10
CA TRP A 257 -10.83 6.83 2.00
C TRP A 257 -9.51 7.31 1.40
N LEU A 258 -9.23 7.00 0.13
CA LEU A 258 -8.04 7.50 -0.58
C LEU A 258 -7.99 9.03 -0.55
N ARG A 259 -9.07 9.70 -0.98
CA ARG A 259 -9.10 11.18 -0.97
C ARG A 259 -8.85 11.78 0.41
N GLN A 260 -9.24 11.10 1.48
CA GLN A 260 -9.00 11.59 2.85
C GLN A 260 -7.57 11.35 3.32
N ASN A 261 -6.86 10.37 2.75
CA ASN A 261 -5.58 9.89 3.24
C ASN A 261 -4.39 10.12 2.27
N THR A 262 -4.63 10.64 1.07
CA THR A 262 -3.60 10.93 0.04
C THR A 262 -3.53 12.42 -0.36
N ARG A 263 -3.80 13.33 0.59
CA ARG A 263 -3.72 14.79 0.41
C ARG A 263 -2.53 15.41 1.13
#